data_AF-A0A970VRE5-F1
#
_entry.id   AF-A0A970VRE5-F1
#
_cell.length_a   1.000
_cell.length_b   1.000
_cell.length_c   1.000
_cell.angle_alpha   90.00
_cell.angle_beta   90.00
_cell.angle_gamma   90.00
#
_symmetry.space_group_name_H-M   'P 1'
#
loop_
_entity.id
_entity.type
_entity.pdbx_description
1 polymer ?
#
loop_
_entity_poly.entity_id
_entity_poly.type
_entity_poly.pdbx_seq_one_letter_code
_entity_poly.pdbx_strand_id
1 'polypeptide(L)'
;MRKEKLRKLAWSLAAVLTMAALLIVSHWLAPIVAGANSLNPYYFLSWGAPALFHEDVDSAGALIKLEPWRLLGLQLPVFAAIKPGEWEEPVVVQPPGDGDEKTRPTGDAVAIYHTHASEAFVPTSGQPRSEDFSQTVVTLGRVIKERLESRGIAVIHSEEYHDISYGQSYAKSRQTAEAMLSREPSLRLLLDLHRDGVGATSASGRAVTTCTIDGRRAGQIMFVVSTAHANWTENYRVANDLHNILENKYPGLSRGILSRENSTYNQDLHPGAVLVEIGGHWNTLDEAVYGAELFAAAVAEYMEGGY
;
A
#
# COMPACT_ATOMS: atom_id res chain seq x y z
N MET A 1 -55.84 0.26 -9.82
CA MET A 1 -54.54 -0.43 -10.04
C MET A 1 -53.69 0.16 -11.17
N ARG A 2 -54.20 0.40 -12.39
CA ARG A 2 -53.42 0.94 -13.53
C ARG A 2 -52.95 2.40 -13.36
N LYS A 3 -53.78 3.27 -12.77
CA LYS A 3 -53.44 4.68 -12.50
C LYS A 3 -52.32 4.84 -11.45
N GLU A 4 -52.31 4.00 -10.42
CA GLU A 4 -51.26 4.01 -9.38
C GLU A 4 -49.88 3.62 -9.94
N LYS A 5 -49.84 2.60 -10.83
CA LYS A 5 -48.60 2.17 -11.50
C LYS A 5 -48.05 3.25 -12.43
N LEU A 6 -48.92 3.91 -13.21
CA LEU A 6 -48.51 5.01 -14.09
C LEU A 6 -47.97 6.20 -13.29
N ARG A 7 -48.57 6.51 -12.14
CA ARG A 7 -48.10 7.60 -11.26
C ARG A 7 -46.72 7.28 -10.66
N LYS A 8 -46.48 6.06 -10.19
CA LYS A 8 -45.16 5.63 -9.70
C LYS A 8 -44.09 5.65 -10.79
N LEU A 9 -44.43 5.25 -12.01
CA LEU A 9 -43.50 5.30 -13.15
C LEU A 9 -43.12 6.74 -13.50
N ALA A 10 -44.09 7.66 -13.52
CA ALA A 10 -43.84 9.07 -13.79
C ALA A 10 -42.92 9.72 -12.73
N TRP A 11 -43.12 9.42 -11.45
CA TRP A 11 -42.24 9.89 -10.37
C TRP A 11 -40.82 9.32 -10.46
N SER A 12 -40.70 8.04 -10.82
CA SER A 12 -39.38 7.39 -10.98
C SER A 12 -38.63 8.00 -12.15
N LEU A 13 -39.30 8.27 -13.27
CA LEU A 13 -38.70 8.90 -14.44
C LEU A 13 -38.29 10.35 -14.15
N ALA A 14 -39.13 11.10 -13.43
CA ALA A 14 -38.80 12.46 -13.01
C ALA A 14 -37.56 12.51 -12.09
N ALA A 15 -37.43 11.56 -11.15
CA ALA A 15 -36.27 11.47 -10.27
C ALA A 15 -34.98 11.15 -11.05
N VAL A 16 -35.02 10.20 -11.98
CA VAL A 16 -33.88 9.85 -12.83
C VAL A 16 -33.45 11.02 -13.71
N LEU A 17 -34.41 11.72 -14.34
CA LEU A 17 -34.10 12.90 -15.16
C LEU A 17 -33.52 14.05 -14.35
N THR A 18 -34.00 14.27 -13.12
CA THR A 18 -33.46 15.30 -12.22
C THR A 18 -32.03 14.96 -11.80
N MET A 19 -31.75 13.69 -11.49
CA MET A 19 -30.41 13.23 -11.13
C MET A 19 -29.43 13.33 -12.30
N ALA A 20 -29.86 12.97 -13.51
CA ALA A 20 -29.05 13.13 -14.72
C ALA A 20 -28.75 14.61 -15.00
N ALA A 21 -29.72 15.51 -14.82
CA ALA A 21 -29.51 16.95 -14.98
C ALA A 21 -28.48 17.49 -13.97
N LEU A 22 -28.55 17.08 -12.70
CA LEU A 22 -27.58 17.47 -11.67
C LEU A 22 -26.16 16.97 -11.98
N LEU A 23 -26.02 15.75 -12.49
CA LEU A 23 -24.72 15.20 -12.92
C LEU A 23 -24.13 15.98 -14.09
N ILE A 24 -24.95 16.29 -15.09
CA ILE A 24 -24.52 17.09 -16.25
C ILE A 24 -24.10 18.49 -15.79
N VAL A 25 -24.92 19.17 -14.98
CA VAL A 25 -24.61 20.51 -14.47
C VAL A 25 -23.31 20.51 -13.64
N SER A 26 -23.12 19.51 -12.78
CA SER A 26 -21.89 19.34 -12.00
C SER A 26 -20.66 19.13 -12.90
N HIS A 27 -20.77 18.29 -13.92
CA HIS A 27 -19.68 18.00 -14.86
C HIS A 27 -19.19 19.25 -15.61
N TRP A 28 -20.09 20.19 -15.92
CA TRP A 28 -19.76 21.43 -16.62
C TRP A 28 -19.26 22.56 -15.71
N LEU A 29 -19.79 22.66 -14.48
CA LEU A 29 -19.40 23.72 -13.54
C LEU A 29 -18.09 23.41 -12.79
N ALA A 30 -17.82 22.13 -12.51
CA ALA A 30 -16.65 21.70 -11.77
C ALA A 30 -15.30 22.18 -12.35
N PRO A 31 -15.03 22.08 -13.67
CA PRO A 31 -13.77 22.57 -14.24
C PRO A 31 -13.63 24.10 -14.15
N ILE A 32 -14.75 24.82 -14.25
CA ILE A 32 -14.78 26.30 -14.23
C ILE A 32 -14.44 26.81 -12.81
N VAL A 33 -15.07 26.24 -11.79
CA VAL A 33 -14.81 26.60 -10.39
C VAL A 33 -13.42 26.16 -9.95
N ALA A 34 -12.97 24.97 -10.39
CA ALA A 34 -11.63 24.47 -10.13
C ALA A 34 -10.54 25.37 -10.71
N GLY A 35 -10.70 25.80 -11.97
CA GLY A 35 -9.77 26.72 -12.64
C GLY A 35 -9.71 28.10 -11.98
N ALA A 36 -10.83 28.62 -11.49
CA ALA A 36 -10.89 29.93 -10.83
C ALA A 36 -10.21 29.97 -9.44
N ASN A 37 -10.09 28.82 -8.78
CA ASN A 37 -9.58 28.73 -7.40
C ASN A 37 -8.32 27.86 -7.26
N SER A 38 -7.67 27.48 -8.38
CA SER A 38 -6.50 26.59 -8.41
C SER A 38 -6.72 25.25 -7.70
N LEU A 39 -7.95 24.75 -7.71
CA LEU A 39 -8.32 23.46 -7.10
C LEU A 39 -8.18 22.34 -8.12
N ASN A 40 -7.82 21.14 -7.67
CA ASN A 40 -7.80 19.96 -8.53
C ASN A 40 -9.26 19.57 -8.91
N PRO A 41 -9.61 19.49 -10.22
CA PRO A 41 -10.98 19.24 -10.65
C PRO A 41 -11.55 17.88 -10.23
N TYR A 42 -10.70 16.93 -9.83
CA TYR A 42 -11.12 15.63 -9.30
C TYR A 42 -11.84 15.72 -7.95
N TYR A 43 -11.71 16.82 -7.20
CA TYR A 43 -12.48 17.09 -5.96
C TYR A 43 -13.99 17.23 -6.17
N PHE A 44 -14.43 17.53 -7.40
CA PHE A 44 -15.85 17.66 -7.72
C PHE A 44 -16.45 16.36 -8.27
N LEU A 45 -15.62 15.47 -8.82
CA LEU A 45 -16.04 14.11 -9.18
C LEU A 45 -16.30 13.26 -7.91
N SER A 46 -15.69 13.62 -6.79
CA SER A 46 -16.00 13.05 -5.48
C SER A 46 -17.29 13.59 -4.84
N TRP A 47 -18.07 14.49 -5.45
CA TRP A 47 -19.39 14.87 -4.90
C TRP A 47 -20.46 13.76 -5.00
N GLY A 48 -20.10 12.58 -5.51
CA GLY A 48 -20.82 11.33 -5.32
C GLY A 48 -20.36 10.49 -4.11
N ALA A 49 -19.24 10.83 -3.48
CA ALA A 49 -18.72 10.29 -2.22
C ALA A 49 -17.46 11.09 -1.78
N PRO A 50 -17.54 11.91 -0.72
CA PRO A 50 -16.32 12.13 0.05
C PRO A 50 -16.58 12.34 1.55
N ALA A 51 -16.25 11.31 2.33
CA ALA A 51 -15.58 11.43 3.62
C ALA A 51 -14.98 10.06 3.90
N LEU A 52 -13.88 9.72 3.22
CA LEU A 52 -13.20 8.45 3.49
C LEU A 52 -11.69 8.58 3.66
N PHE A 53 -11.09 9.75 3.44
CA PHE A 53 -9.66 9.93 3.69
C PHE A 53 -9.36 11.38 4.10
N HIS A 54 -9.34 11.64 5.42
CA HIS A 54 -8.53 12.65 6.10
C HIS A 54 -8.79 12.54 7.62
N GLU A 55 -7.72 12.41 8.41
CA GLU A 55 -7.76 12.22 9.87
C GLU A 55 -7.83 13.52 10.70
N ASP A 56 -7.89 14.71 10.07
CA ASP A 56 -8.10 15.97 10.81
C ASP A 56 -9.51 16.54 10.58
N VAL A 57 -10.51 15.91 11.20
CA VAL A 57 -11.82 16.53 11.41
C VAL A 57 -11.92 17.00 12.85
N ASP A 58 -11.82 18.32 13.03
CA ASP A 58 -12.13 18.99 14.29
C ASP A 58 -13.45 18.48 14.89
N SER A 59 -13.53 18.53 16.22
CA SER A 59 -14.48 17.85 17.12
C SER A 59 -15.98 18.16 16.90
N ALA A 60 -16.35 18.88 15.85
CA ALA A 60 -17.71 18.98 15.34
C ALA A 60 -18.10 17.82 14.39
N GLY A 61 -17.14 17.18 13.71
CA GLY A 61 -17.39 16.07 12.78
C GLY A 61 -17.67 14.71 13.46
N ALA A 62 -17.20 14.53 14.69
CA ALA A 62 -17.33 13.28 15.44
C ALA A 62 -18.76 12.96 15.90
N LEU A 63 -19.69 13.93 15.86
CA LEU A 63 -21.06 13.76 16.37
C LEU A 63 -22.06 13.17 15.37
N ILE A 64 -21.65 12.92 14.12
CA ILE A 64 -22.49 12.24 13.12
C ILE A 64 -21.72 11.03 12.60
N LYS A 65 -21.68 9.95 13.38
CA LYS A 65 -21.37 8.61 12.85
C LYS A 65 -22.50 8.16 11.93
N LEU A 66 -22.47 8.62 10.69
CA LEU A 66 -23.24 8.00 9.62
C LEU A 66 -22.38 6.94 8.96
N GLU A 67 -22.65 5.70 9.35
CA GLU A 67 -22.05 4.49 8.81
C GLU A 67 -22.12 4.46 7.26
N PRO A 68 -20.99 4.41 6.53
CA PRO A 68 -20.89 4.54 5.07
C PRO A 68 -21.84 3.64 4.23
N TRP A 69 -22.24 2.47 4.75
CA TRP A 69 -23.12 1.51 4.06
C TRP A 69 -24.59 1.93 4.02
N ARG A 70 -25.05 2.82 4.91
CA ARG A 70 -26.41 3.37 4.83
C ARG A 70 -26.62 4.21 3.56
N LEU A 71 -25.54 4.75 2.98
CA LEU A 71 -25.58 5.52 1.75
C LEU A 71 -25.51 4.64 0.48
N LEU A 72 -24.77 3.53 0.53
CA LEU A 72 -24.72 2.55 -0.58
C LEU A 72 -26.02 1.76 -0.74
N GLY A 73 -26.70 1.42 0.37
CA GLY A 73 -28.02 0.78 0.34
C GLY A 73 -29.13 1.62 -0.29
N LEU A 74 -28.92 2.93 -0.47
CA LEU A 74 -29.85 3.86 -1.11
C LEU A 74 -29.71 3.90 -2.64
N GLN A 75 -28.63 3.37 -3.22
CA GLN A 75 -28.30 3.59 -4.64
C GLN A 75 -28.41 2.35 -5.54
N LEU A 76 -28.46 1.12 -5.02
CA LEU A 76 -28.53 -0.10 -5.85
C LEU A 76 -29.45 -1.19 -5.25
N PRO A 77 -30.50 -1.66 -5.96
CA PRO A 77 -31.47 -2.64 -5.44
C PRO A 77 -30.89 -4.01 -5.06
N VAL A 78 -29.70 -4.37 -5.56
CA VAL A 78 -29.07 -5.67 -5.31
C VAL A 78 -28.55 -5.82 -3.87
N PHE A 79 -28.22 -4.71 -3.20
CA PHE A 79 -27.72 -4.73 -1.81
C PHE A 79 -28.83 -4.64 -0.75
N ALA A 80 -30.05 -4.28 -1.15
CA ALA A 80 -31.20 -4.22 -0.24
C ALA A 80 -31.65 -5.60 0.29
N ALA A 81 -31.17 -6.69 -0.33
CA ALA A 81 -31.52 -8.06 0.03
C ALA A 81 -30.63 -8.67 1.12
N ILE A 82 -29.49 -8.03 1.44
CA ILE A 82 -28.52 -8.63 2.37
C ILE A 82 -28.83 -8.14 3.78
N LYS A 83 -29.20 -9.08 4.65
CA LYS A 83 -29.62 -8.76 6.02
C LYS A 83 -28.39 -8.35 6.84
N PRO A 84 -28.52 -7.39 7.78
CA PRO A 84 -27.40 -6.87 8.57
C PRO A 84 -26.58 -7.93 9.33
N GLY A 85 -27.13 -9.12 9.59
CA GLY A 85 -26.44 -10.20 10.30
C GLY A 85 -25.73 -11.24 9.42
N GLU A 86 -25.75 -11.09 8.09
CA GLU A 86 -25.09 -12.01 7.14
C GLU A 86 -23.78 -11.44 6.57
N TRP A 87 -23.39 -10.23 7.01
CA TRP A 87 -22.14 -9.59 6.65
C TRP A 87 -21.12 -9.70 7.76
N GLU A 88 -20.00 -10.37 7.49
CA GLU A 88 -18.77 -10.19 8.27
C GLU A 88 -18.02 -9.02 7.66
N GLU A 89 -17.82 -7.94 8.43
CA GLU A 89 -16.85 -6.92 8.06
C GLU A 89 -15.49 -7.61 7.90
N PRO A 90 -14.71 -7.30 6.83
CA PRO A 90 -13.32 -7.70 6.84
C PRO A 90 -12.71 -7.13 8.12
N VAL A 91 -12.11 -8.00 8.93
CA VAL A 91 -11.47 -7.60 10.18
C VAL A 91 -10.41 -6.56 9.83
N VAL A 92 -10.75 -5.29 10.00
CA VAL A 92 -9.77 -4.21 10.03
C VAL A 92 -9.05 -4.44 11.35
N VAL A 93 -7.94 -5.15 11.24
CA VAL A 93 -7.01 -5.32 12.34
C VAL A 93 -6.55 -3.92 12.70
N GLN A 94 -7.13 -3.36 13.76
CA GLN A 94 -6.70 -2.06 14.25
C GLN A 94 -5.23 -2.19 14.65
N PRO A 95 -4.37 -1.20 14.35
CA PRO A 95 -3.06 -1.14 14.96
C PRO A 95 -3.24 -1.35 16.47
N PRO A 96 -2.36 -2.12 17.12
CA PRO A 96 -2.32 -2.14 18.57
C PRO A 96 -2.30 -0.69 19.03
N GLY A 97 -3.12 -0.36 20.04
CA GLY A 97 -2.99 0.93 20.72
C GLY A 97 -1.54 1.16 21.11
N ASP A 98 -1.18 2.42 21.34
CA ASP A 98 0.12 3.01 21.66
C ASP A 98 0.83 2.46 22.93
N GLY A 99 0.51 1.22 23.31
CA GLY A 99 1.17 0.40 24.31
C GLY A 99 2.68 0.36 24.12
N ASP A 100 3.35 0.74 25.22
CA ASP A 100 4.77 0.73 25.55
C ASP A 100 5.75 0.83 24.37
N GLU A 101 6.41 1.99 24.29
CA GLU A 101 7.62 2.26 23.50
C GLU A 101 8.71 1.18 23.60
N LYS A 102 8.65 0.37 24.66
CA LYS A 102 9.59 -0.69 25.05
C LYS A 102 9.54 -1.97 24.20
N THR A 103 8.58 -2.14 23.27
CA THR A 103 8.51 -3.34 22.42
C THR A 103 9.18 -3.18 21.06
N ARG A 104 9.60 -1.96 20.69
CA ARG A 104 10.22 -1.71 19.38
C ARG A 104 11.60 -2.38 19.27
N PRO A 105 11.98 -2.88 18.08
CA PRO A 105 13.34 -3.32 17.82
C PRO A 105 14.33 -2.16 18.05
N THR A 106 15.38 -2.38 18.85
CA THR A 106 16.35 -1.35 19.29
C THR A 106 17.71 -1.43 18.59
N GLY A 107 17.85 -2.31 17.60
CA GLY A 107 19.09 -2.49 16.83
C GLY A 107 19.52 -1.27 16.01
N ASP A 108 20.67 -1.36 15.36
CA ASP A 108 21.25 -0.30 14.51
C ASP A 108 21.51 -0.75 13.06
N ALA A 109 21.27 -2.02 12.76
CA ALA A 109 21.48 -2.60 11.44
C ALA A 109 20.19 -2.93 10.68
N VAL A 110 20.26 -2.88 9.36
CA VAL A 110 19.19 -3.30 8.43
C VAL A 110 19.66 -4.50 7.62
N ALA A 111 18.85 -5.54 7.53
CA ALA A 111 19.07 -6.66 6.61
C ALA A 111 18.05 -6.60 5.48
N ILE A 112 18.52 -6.88 4.26
CA ILE A 112 17.73 -6.91 3.05
C ILE A 112 17.94 -8.28 2.40
N TYR A 113 16.85 -8.95 2.09
CA TYR A 113 16.86 -10.18 1.31
C TYR A 113 15.68 -10.21 0.34
N HIS A 114 15.65 -11.22 -0.51
CA HIS A 114 14.62 -11.37 -1.53
C HIS A 114 14.14 -12.82 -1.55
N THR A 115 12.91 -13.08 -1.11
CA THR A 115 12.32 -14.40 -1.30
C THR A 115 12.20 -14.72 -2.80
N HIS A 116 11.93 -13.72 -3.63
CA HIS A 116 11.89 -13.87 -5.08
C HIS A 116 12.90 -12.94 -5.78
N ALA A 117 14.20 -13.26 -5.67
CA ALA A 117 15.29 -12.49 -6.27
C ALA A 117 15.16 -12.30 -7.80
N SER A 118 14.49 -13.24 -8.48
CA SER A 118 14.28 -13.13 -9.94
C SER A 118 13.22 -12.10 -10.34
N GLU A 119 12.45 -11.51 -9.43
CA GLU A 119 11.35 -10.61 -9.79
C GLU A 119 11.83 -9.38 -10.55
N ALA A 120 11.40 -9.27 -11.80
CA ALA A 120 11.87 -8.27 -12.75
C ALA A 120 10.74 -7.34 -13.22
N PHE A 121 11.14 -6.32 -13.97
CA PHE A 121 10.30 -5.25 -14.48
C PHE A 121 10.13 -5.38 -15.99
N VAL A 122 8.93 -5.77 -16.44
CA VAL A 122 8.61 -6.12 -17.83
C VAL A 122 9.06 -5.07 -18.86
N PRO A 123 8.86 -3.75 -18.64
CA PRO A 123 9.33 -2.74 -19.59
C PRO A 123 10.85 -2.70 -19.78
N THR A 124 11.64 -3.20 -18.82
CA THR A 124 13.10 -3.19 -18.84
C THR A 124 13.66 -4.54 -19.26
N SER A 125 13.23 -5.63 -18.61
CA SER A 125 13.73 -6.99 -18.85
C SER A 125 12.99 -7.74 -19.96
N GLY A 126 11.85 -7.22 -20.42
CA GLY A 126 10.96 -7.90 -21.36
C GLY A 126 10.14 -9.05 -20.74
N GLN A 127 10.37 -9.41 -19.47
CA GLN A 127 9.72 -10.53 -18.76
C GLN A 127 9.56 -10.22 -17.27
N PRO A 128 8.53 -10.76 -16.57
CA PRO A 128 8.30 -10.46 -15.15
C PRO A 128 9.30 -11.13 -14.19
N ARG A 129 10.20 -11.98 -14.73
CA ARG A 129 11.29 -12.65 -14.00
C ARG A 129 12.56 -12.66 -14.86
N SER A 130 13.72 -12.55 -14.22
CA SER A 130 15.05 -12.57 -14.86
C SER A 130 16.10 -13.15 -13.93
N GLU A 131 17.10 -13.86 -14.48
CA GLU A 131 18.31 -14.25 -13.75
C GLU A 131 19.41 -13.17 -13.84
N ASP A 132 19.22 -12.18 -14.70
CA ASP A 132 20.04 -10.97 -14.71
C ASP A 132 19.55 -10.02 -13.60
N PHE A 133 20.18 -10.15 -12.43
CA PHE A 133 19.88 -9.36 -11.24
C PHE A 133 20.20 -7.87 -11.37
N SER A 134 20.73 -7.39 -12.49
CA SER A 134 20.76 -5.94 -12.76
C SER A 134 19.37 -5.39 -13.10
N GLN A 135 18.42 -6.26 -13.43
CA GLN A 135 17.06 -5.90 -13.89
C GLN A 135 15.94 -6.34 -12.93
N THR A 136 16.29 -6.77 -11.71
CA THR A 136 15.35 -7.31 -10.72
C THR A 136 15.27 -6.46 -9.45
N VAL A 137 14.42 -6.88 -8.52
CA VAL A 137 14.34 -6.34 -7.14
C VAL A 137 15.68 -6.34 -6.40
N VAL A 138 16.65 -7.19 -6.81
CA VAL A 138 18.02 -7.17 -6.28
C VAL A 138 18.69 -5.80 -6.50
N THR A 139 18.47 -5.18 -7.66
CA THR A 139 18.96 -3.82 -7.93
C THR A 139 18.36 -2.80 -6.96
N LEU A 140 17.09 -2.95 -6.57
CA LEU A 140 16.48 -2.07 -5.57
C LEU A 140 17.16 -2.23 -4.20
N GLY A 141 17.46 -3.47 -3.81
CA GLY A 141 18.21 -3.77 -2.59
C GLY A 141 19.59 -3.12 -2.57
N ARG A 142 20.32 -3.16 -3.70
CA ARG A 142 21.63 -2.48 -3.84
C ARG A 142 21.50 -0.97 -3.66
N VAL A 143 20.50 -0.35 -4.28
CA VAL A 143 20.24 1.10 -4.16
C VAL A 143 19.90 1.47 -2.72
N ILE A 144 19.02 0.72 -2.06
CA ILE A 144 18.65 0.99 -0.66
C ILE A 144 19.86 0.85 0.25
N LYS A 145 20.66 -0.21 0.07
CA LYS A 145 21.92 -0.41 0.79
C LYS A 145 22.84 0.80 0.64
N GLU A 146 23.13 1.22 -0.59
CA GLU A 146 24.03 2.35 -0.85
C GLU A 146 23.53 3.63 -0.17
N ARG A 147 22.22 3.91 -0.27
CA ARG A 147 21.61 5.11 0.34
C ARG A 147 21.70 5.08 1.87
N LEU A 148 21.44 3.93 2.50
CA LEU A 148 21.52 3.79 3.95
C LEU A 148 22.97 3.84 4.46
N GLU A 149 23.90 3.15 3.80
CA GLU A 149 25.32 3.18 4.15
C GLU A 149 25.92 4.59 4.00
N SER A 150 25.46 5.37 3.02
CA SER A 150 25.86 6.78 2.87
C SER A 150 25.44 7.67 4.06
N ARG A 151 24.48 7.22 4.87
CA ARG A 151 24.04 7.85 6.12
C ARG A 151 24.64 7.20 7.37
N GLY A 152 25.58 6.27 7.22
CA GLY A 152 26.24 5.58 8.33
C GLY A 152 25.43 4.45 8.97
N ILE A 153 24.35 3.99 8.31
CA ILE A 153 23.53 2.88 8.78
C ILE A 153 24.13 1.57 8.25
N ALA A 154 24.35 0.59 9.12
CA ALA A 154 24.89 -0.71 8.74
C ALA A 154 23.85 -1.52 7.95
N VAL A 155 24.24 -2.05 6.78
CA VAL A 155 23.34 -2.84 5.94
C VAL A 155 23.95 -4.16 5.51
N ILE A 156 23.20 -5.25 5.72
CA ILE A 156 23.51 -6.57 5.21
C ILE A 156 22.53 -6.89 4.08
N HIS A 157 23.03 -7.09 2.87
CA HIS A 157 22.19 -7.42 1.72
C HIS A 157 22.54 -8.80 1.18
N SER A 158 21.56 -9.71 1.11
CA SER A 158 21.69 -10.98 0.40
C SER A 158 21.10 -10.85 -1.00
N GLU A 159 21.90 -11.21 -1.99
CA GLU A 159 21.50 -11.35 -3.39
C GLU A 159 21.26 -12.82 -3.77
N GLU A 160 21.08 -13.71 -2.80
CA GLU A 160 20.94 -15.14 -3.04
C GLU A 160 19.65 -15.50 -3.81
N TYR A 161 19.77 -16.42 -4.76
CA TYR A 161 18.67 -16.82 -5.66
C TYR A 161 17.81 -17.94 -5.04
N HIS A 162 16.78 -17.54 -4.28
CA HIS A 162 15.92 -18.51 -3.59
C HIS A 162 14.85 -19.16 -4.48
N ASP A 163 14.43 -18.50 -5.57
CA ASP A 163 13.21 -18.86 -6.30
C ASP A 163 13.42 -19.58 -7.64
N ILE A 164 14.57 -20.24 -7.83
CA ILE A 164 14.78 -21.22 -8.92
C ILE A 164 13.63 -22.24 -8.93
N SER A 165 13.31 -22.78 -7.74
CA SER A 165 12.08 -23.53 -7.51
C SER A 165 11.12 -22.62 -6.75
N TYR A 166 10.14 -22.06 -7.45
CA TYR A 166 9.25 -21.05 -6.91
C TYR A 166 8.51 -21.52 -5.63
N GLY A 167 8.07 -22.79 -5.60
CA GLY A 167 7.38 -23.35 -4.43
C GLY A 167 8.28 -23.57 -3.20
N GLN A 168 9.61 -23.49 -3.36
CA GLN A 168 10.58 -23.62 -2.27
C GLN A 168 11.20 -22.28 -1.86
N SER A 169 10.80 -21.17 -2.49
CA SER A 169 11.42 -19.87 -2.30
C SER A 169 11.43 -19.45 -0.84
N TYR A 170 10.28 -19.53 -0.14
CA TYR A 170 10.17 -19.14 1.26
C TYR A 170 10.98 -20.04 2.20
N ALA A 171 11.03 -21.34 1.94
CA ALA A 171 11.82 -22.26 2.75
C ALA A 171 13.33 -21.98 2.64
N LYS A 172 13.80 -21.59 1.45
CA LYS A 172 15.20 -21.21 1.21
C LYS A 172 15.50 -19.81 1.76
N SER A 173 14.64 -18.83 1.49
CA SER A 173 14.84 -17.46 1.97
C SER A 173 14.79 -17.38 3.49
N ARG A 174 14.02 -18.27 4.15
CA ARG A 174 14.03 -18.42 5.61
C ARG A 174 15.42 -18.75 6.14
N GLN A 175 16.14 -19.68 5.51
CA GLN A 175 17.50 -20.06 5.93
C GLN A 175 18.46 -18.87 5.86
N THR A 176 18.34 -18.07 4.80
CA THR A 176 19.11 -16.82 4.63
C THR A 176 18.76 -15.79 5.71
N ALA A 177 17.47 -15.60 5.99
CA ALA A 177 17.01 -14.69 7.04
C ALA A 177 17.51 -15.12 8.44
N GLU A 178 17.41 -16.40 8.78
CA GLU A 178 17.93 -16.97 10.04
C GLU A 178 19.46 -16.80 10.15
N ALA A 179 20.18 -16.99 9.04
CA ALA A 179 21.63 -16.77 8.99
C ALA A 179 22.00 -15.28 9.16
N MET A 180 21.23 -14.35 8.59
CA MET A 180 21.41 -12.91 8.79
C MET A 180 21.21 -12.52 10.26
N LEU A 181 20.11 -12.98 10.88
CA LEU A 181 19.82 -12.73 12.29
C LEU A 181 20.89 -13.30 13.22
N SER A 182 21.45 -14.47 12.87
CA SER A 182 22.54 -15.07 13.63
C SER A 182 23.87 -14.31 13.50
N ARG A 183 24.12 -13.72 12.32
CA ARG A 183 25.34 -12.96 12.03
C ARG A 183 25.31 -11.54 12.58
N GLU A 184 24.13 -10.95 12.69
CA GLU A 184 23.94 -9.58 13.16
C GLU A 184 22.91 -9.52 14.28
N PRO A 185 23.32 -9.73 15.55
CA PRO A 185 22.41 -9.67 16.69
C PRO A 185 21.82 -8.27 16.95
N SER A 186 22.43 -7.20 16.43
CA SER A 186 21.90 -5.82 16.53
C SER A 186 20.98 -5.45 15.37
N LEU A 187 20.41 -6.44 14.67
CA LEU A 187 19.44 -6.18 13.60
C LEU A 187 18.19 -5.46 14.14
N ARG A 188 17.85 -4.32 13.54
CA ARG A 188 16.59 -3.62 13.79
C ARG A 188 15.52 -4.01 12.79
N LEU A 189 15.88 -4.07 11.51
CA LEU A 189 14.96 -4.32 10.41
C LEU A 189 15.42 -5.52 9.58
N LEU A 190 14.47 -6.36 9.19
CA LEU A 190 14.66 -7.48 8.28
C LEU A 190 13.67 -7.32 7.11
N LEU A 191 14.15 -6.84 5.98
CA LEU A 191 13.31 -6.44 4.85
C LEU A 191 13.33 -7.51 3.75
N ASP A 192 12.17 -8.07 3.44
CA ASP A 192 11.97 -8.91 2.25
C ASP A 192 11.47 -8.03 1.10
N LEU A 193 12.34 -7.73 0.14
CA LEU A 193 12.04 -6.80 -0.94
C LEU A 193 11.49 -7.51 -2.17
N HIS A 194 10.33 -7.02 -2.60
CA HIS A 194 9.54 -7.52 -3.71
C HIS A 194 9.11 -6.40 -4.65
N ARG A 195 8.44 -6.81 -5.72
CA ARG A 195 7.61 -5.95 -6.59
C ARG A 195 6.23 -6.57 -6.73
N ASP A 196 5.19 -5.74 -6.75
CA ASP A 196 3.81 -6.22 -6.81
C ASP A 196 3.51 -6.93 -8.17
N GLY A 197 2.77 -8.03 -8.09
CA GLY A 197 2.26 -8.79 -9.22
C GLY A 197 0.93 -8.26 -9.79
N VAL A 198 0.42 -7.13 -9.30
CA VAL A 198 -0.90 -6.60 -9.66
C VAL A 198 -1.02 -6.13 -11.11
N GLY A 199 -2.21 -6.36 -11.67
CA GLY A 199 -2.62 -5.86 -12.99
C GLY A 199 -2.32 -6.84 -14.11
N ALA A 200 -3.34 -7.27 -14.84
CA ALA A 200 -3.18 -8.13 -16.03
C ALA A 200 -2.57 -7.40 -17.24
N THR A 201 -2.49 -6.07 -17.20
CA THR A 201 -1.98 -5.23 -18.29
C THR A 201 -1.12 -4.11 -17.72
N SER A 202 -0.23 -3.54 -18.54
CA SER A 202 0.57 -2.38 -18.14
C SER A 202 -0.29 -1.20 -17.67
N ALA A 203 -1.42 -0.94 -18.32
CA ALA A 203 -2.32 0.14 -17.93
C ALA A 203 -2.93 -0.09 -16.54
N SER A 204 -3.48 -1.27 -16.28
CA SER A 204 -4.13 -1.57 -15.00
C SER A 204 -3.14 -1.74 -13.84
N GLY A 205 -1.96 -2.30 -14.08
CA GLY A 205 -0.92 -2.42 -13.06
C GLY A 205 -0.33 -1.07 -12.68
N ARG A 206 0.15 -0.30 -13.68
CA ARG A 206 0.80 0.99 -13.43
C ARG A 206 -0.14 2.02 -12.78
N ALA A 207 -1.45 1.92 -13.02
CA ALA A 207 -2.44 2.80 -12.40
C ALA A 207 -2.48 2.72 -10.86
N VAL A 208 -2.03 1.61 -10.27
CA VAL A 208 -2.03 1.40 -8.81
C VAL A 208 -0.65 1.22 -8.21
N THR A 209 0.40 1.13 -9.04
CA THR A 209 1.79 0.95 -8.60
C THR A 209 2.69 2.13 -8.92
N THR A 210 2.16 3.21 -9.51
CA THR A 210 2.96 4.36 -9.95
C THR A 210 2.35 5.66 -9.44
N CYS A 211 3.17 6.50 -8.83
CA CYS A 211 2.83 7.87 -8.46
C CYS A 211 3.84 8.86 -9.08
N THR A 212 3.67 10.15 -8.80
CA THR A 212 4.65 11.19 -9.16
C THR A 212 5.09 11.91 -7.90
N ILE A 213 6.38 11.87 -7.61
CA ILE A 213 7.03 12.59 -6.51
C ILE A 213 8.07 13.52 -7.14
N ASP A 214 8.08 14.80 -6.75
CA ASP A 214 9.01 15.82 -7.27
C ASP A 214 9.13 15.86 -8.81
N GLY A 215 8.00 15.66 -9.50
CA GLY A 215 7.95 15.67 -10.97
C GLY A 215 8.53 14.43 -11.66
N ARG A 216 8.93 13.40 -10.90
CA ARG A 216 9.44 12.12 -11.40
C ARG A 216 8.47 11.00 -11.05
N ARG A 217 8.29 10.05 -11.97
CA ARG A 217 7.45 8.87 -11.71
C ARG A 217 8.17 7.91 -10.78
N ALA A 218 7.51 7.47 -9.72
CA ALA A 218 8.03 6.55 -8.72
C ALA A 218 7.15 5.31 -8.61
N GLY A 219 7.77 4.15 -8.40
CA GLY A 219 7.06 2.96 -7.94
C GLY A 219 6.52 3.19 -6.53
N GLN A 220 5.20 3.08 -6.37
CA GLN A 220 4.57 3.18 -5.05
C GLN A 220 4.92 1.99 -4.17
N ILE A 221 4.93 2.20 -2.86
CA ILE A 221 5.37 1.23 -1.87
C ILE A 221 4.15 0.61 -1.19
N MET A 222 4.11 -0.71 -1.07
CA MET A 222 3.11 -1.42 -0.26
C MET A 222 3.83 -2.26 0.78
N PHE A 223 3.36 -2.21 2.02
CA PHE A 223 3.82 -3.13 3.06
C PHE A 223 2.88 -4.33 3.12
N VAL A 224 3.42 -5.53 3.21
CA VAL A 224 2.62 -6.74 3.47
C VAL A 224 2.96 -7.26 4.85
N VAL A 225 1.94 -7.42 5.69
CA VAL A 225 2.09 -7.92 7.06
C VAL A 225 1.28 -9.19 7.24
N SER A 226 1.93 -10.24 7.73
CA SER A 226 1.27 -11.48 8.09
C SER A 226 0.59 -11.35 9.44
N THR A 227 -0.68 -11.75 9.57
CA THR A 227 -1.35 -11.94 10.86
C THR A 227 -1.30 -13.39 11.36
N ALA A 228 -0.57 -14.27 10.66
CA ALA A 228 -0.55 -15.72 10.89
C ALA A 228 0.43 -16.19 11.99
N HIS A 229 0.95 -15.28 12.82
CA HIS A 229 1.87 -15.63 13.92
C HIS A 229 1.65 -14.72 15.14
N ALA A 230 1.87 -15.22 16.36
CA ALA A 230 1.43 -14.55 17.59
C ALA A 230 1.95 -13.11 17.80
N ASN A 231 3.13 -12.79 17.26
CA ASN A 231 3.82 -11.50 17.47
C ASN A 231 3.70 -10.54 16.28
N TRP A 232 2.76 -10.77 15.37
CA TRP A 232 2.60 -9.98 14.14
C TRP A 232 2.37 -8.48 14.39
N THR A 233 1.88 -8.13 15.57
CA THR A 233 1.59 -6.75 15.96
C THR A 233 2.82 -5.85 15.93
N GLU A 234 4.00 -6.39 16.24
CA GLU A 234 5.25 -5.63 16.16
C GLU A 234 5.65 -5.35 14.72
N ASN A 235 5.50 -6.34 13.83
CA ASN A 235 5.75 -6.18 12.39
C ASN A 235 4.80 -5.14 11.78
N TYR A 236 3.53 -5.16 12.20
CA TYR A 236 2.55 -4.16 11.81
C TYR A 236 2.96 -2.76 12.27
N ARG A 237 3.41 -2.62 13.52
CA ARG A 237 3.86 -1.33 14.06
C ARG A 237 5.01 -0.75 13.26
N VAL A 238 6.01 -1.56 12.93
CA VAL A 238 7.15 -1.16 12.08
C VAL A 238 6.69 -0.72 10.69
N ALA A 239 5.80 -1.49 10.05
CA ALA A 239 5.25 -1.14 8.75
C ALA A 239 4.43 0.16 8.81
N ASN A 240 3.70 0.40 9.91
CA ASN A 240 2.91 1.61 10.13
C ASN A 240 3.79 2.84 10.36
N ASP A 241 4.86 2.71 11.16
CA ASP A 241 5.83 3.78 11.37
C ASP A 241 6.47 4.17 10.02
N LEU A 242 6.91 3.20 9.22
CA LEU A 242 7.45 3.44 7.87
C LEU A 242 6.42 4.06 6.92
N HIS A 243 5.16 3.60 6.97
CA HIS A 243 4.07 4.18 6.19
C HIS A 243 3.87 5.67 6.53
N ASN A 244 3.83 6.01 7.81
CA ASN A 244 3.65 7.38 8.27
C ASN A 244 4.81 8.28 7.85
N ILE A 245 6.05 7.79 7.97
CA ILE A 245 7.24 8.51 7.48
C ILE A 245 7.12 8.75 5.97
N LEU A 246 6.73 7.74 5.20
CA LEU A 246 6.55 7.88 3.74
C LEU A 246 5.48 8.91 3.39
N GLU A 247 4.31 8.87 4.03
CA GLU A 247 3.24 9.84 3.75
C GLU A 247 3.59 11.26 4.19
N ASN A 248 4.34 11.41 5.28
CA ASN A 248 4.81 12.71 5.75
C ASN A 248 5.86 13.33 4.80
N LYS A 249 6.81 12.51 4.29
CA LYS A 249 7.89 13.00 3.43
C LYS A 249 7.50 13.08 1.95
N TYR A 250 6.74 12.10 1.49
CA TYR A 250 6.40 11.86 0.09
C TYR A 250 4.91 11.47 -0.04
N PRO A 251 3.96 12.41 0.18
CA PRO A 251 2.53 12.10 0.17
C PRO A 251 2.08 11.33 -1.08
N GLY A 252 1.39 10.21 -0.86
CA GLY A 252 0.91 9.33 -1.93
C GLY A 252 1.94 8.32 -2.46
N LEU A 253 3.15 8.26 -1.90
CA LEU A 253 4.12 7.22 -2.24
C LEU A 253 3.74 5.87 -1.63
N SER A 254 3.17 5.86 -0.42
CA SER A 254 2.71 4.62 0.22
C SER A 254 1.30 4.25 -0.24
N ARG A 255 1.07 2.95 -0.44
CA ARG A 255 -0.24 2.33 -0.65
C ARG A 255 -0.82 1.76 0.65
N GLY A 256 -0.12 1.95 1.77
CA GLY A 256 -0.49 1.46 3.08
C GLY A 256 -0.01 0.03 3.37
N ILE A 257 -0.72 -0.64 4.27
CA ILE A 257 -0.39 -1.97 4.78
C ILE A 257 -1.47 -2.96 4.33
N LEU A 258 -1.03 -4.06 3.74
CA LEU A 258 -1.85 -5.16 3.30
C LEU A 258 -1.69 -6.36 4.25
N SER A 259 -2.69 -6.61 5.08
CA SER A 259 -2.70 -7.76 5.98
C SER A 259 -3.02 -9.06 5.24
N ARG A 260 -2.34 -10.14 5.65
CA ARG A 260 -2.47 -11.49 5.09
C ARG A 260 -2.42 -12.54 6.19
N GLU A 261 -3.28 -13.55 6.14
CA GLU A 261 -3.34 -14.62 7.16
C GLU A 261 -2.92 -15.99 6.62
N ASN A 262 -2.57 -16.08 5.33
CA ASN A 262 -2.35 -17.35 4.63
C ASN A 262 -0.91 -17.90 4.73
N SER A 263 0.03 -17.10 5.24
CA SER A 263 1.44 -17.48 5.44
C SER A 263 2.11 -16.49 6.39
N THR A 264 3.15 -16.89 7.10
CA THR A 264 3.94 -15.98 7.95
C THR A 264 4.86 -15.06 7.15
N TYR A 265 5.19 -15.43 5.90
CA TYR A 265 6.16 -14.70 5.07
C TYR A 265 7.51 -14.46 5.76
N ASN A 266 7.94 -15.41 6.60
CA ASN A 266 9.13 -15.32 7.47
C ASN A 266 9.10 -14.17 8.50
N GLN A 267 7.96 -13.48 8.66
CA GLN A 267 7.82 -12.37 9.60
C GLN A 267 7.82 -12.82 11.06
N ASP A 268 7.55 -14.11 11.30
CA ASP A 268 7.66 -14.75 12.60
C ASP A 268 9.09 -14.79 13.16
N LEU A 269 10.11 -14.58 12.31
CA LEU A 269 11.51 -14.64 12.72
C LEU A 269 11.98 -13.43 13.54
N HIS A 270 11.41 -12.25 13.33
CA HIS A 270 11.91 -11.02 13.91
C HIS A 270 10.80 -9.95 14.01
N PRO A 271 10.68 -9.19 15.11
CA PRO A 271 9.67 -8.13 15.25
C PRO A 271 9.82 -7.00 14.24
N GLY A 272 11.04 -6.78 13.72
CA GLY A 272 11.33 -5.84 12.64
C GLY A 272 11.25 -6.44 11.22
N ALA A 273 10.69 -7.63 11.06
CA ALA A 273 10.57 -8.27 9.74
C ALA A 273 9.39 -7.71 8.95
N VAL A 274 9.62 -7.16 7.76
CA VAL A 274 8.57 -6.56 6.93
C VAL A 274 8.78 -6.93 5.47
N LEU A 275 7.72 -7.35 4.79
CA LEU A 275 7.72 -7.51 3.35
C LEU A 275 7.34 -6.18 2.70
N VAL A 276 8.16 -5.73 1.75
CA VAL A 276 7.98 -4.44 1.08
C VAL A 276 7.91 -4.66 -0.42
N GLU A 277 6.80 -4.27 -1.04
CA GLU A 277 6.65 -4.24 -2.49
C GLU A 277 6.93 -2.83 -3.00
N ILE A 278 7.89 -2.68 -3.91
CA ILE A 278 8.24 -1.39 -4.52
C ILE A 278 7.86 -1.41 -5.99
N GLY A 279 6.81 -0.66 -6.34
CA GLY A 279 6.17 -0.71 -7.65
C GLY A 279 5.57 -2.09 -7.94
N GLY A 280 5.34 -2.36 -9.22
CA GLY A 280 4.92 -3.67 -9.71
C GLY A 280 5.61 -4.06 -11.01
N HIS A 281 5.38 -5.28 -11.48
CA HIS A 281 6.04 -5.84 -12.66
C HIS A 281 5.85 -5.05 -13.96
N TRP A 282 4.84 -4.18 -14.02
CA TRP A 282 4.60 -3.28 -15.15
C TRP A 282 5.32 -1.92 -15.04
N ASN A 283 5.92 -1.58 -13.91
CA ASN A 283 6.77 -0.40 -13.80
C ASN A 283 8.06 -0.59 -14.59
N THR A 284 8.66 0.51 -15.04
CA THR A 284 10.07 0.47 -15.50
C THR A 284 10.99 0.29 -14.30
N LEU A 285 12.18 -0.29 -14.48
CA LEU A 285 13.18 -0.37 -13.41
C LEU A 285 13.50 1.02 -12.82
N ASP A 286 13.62 2.06 -13.65
CA ASP A 286 13.93 3.43 -13.18
C ASP A 286 12.87 4.00 -12.23
N GLU A 287 11.59 3.73 -12.49
CA GLU A 287 10.48 4.11 -11.60
C GLU A 287 10.62 3.40 -10.25
N ALA A 288 10.91 2.11 -10.27
CA ALA A 288 11.07 1.31 -9.06
C ALA A 288 12.33 1.69 -8.28
N VAL A 289 13.44 1.98 -8.97
CA VAL A 289 14.69 2.51 -8.38
C VAL A 289 14.41 3.84 -7.70
N TYR A 290 13.68 4.76 -8.33
CA TYR A 290 13.33 6.02 -7.69
C TYR A 290 12.44 5.82 -6.45
N GLY A 291 11.46 4.90 -6.52
CA GLY A 291 10.69 4.50 -5.34
C GLY A 291 11.58 3.94 -4.22
N ALA A 292 12.59 3.13 -4.56
CA ALA A 292 13.55 2.56 -3.61
C ALA A 292 14.48 3.61 -2.99
N GLU A 293 14.88 4.64 -3.73
CA GLU A 293 15.63 5.79 -3.18
C GLU A 293 14.83 6.54 -2.13
N LEU A 294 13.55 6.80 -2.41
CA LEU A 294 12.63 7.47 -1.48
C LEU A 294 12.33 6.57 -0.27
N PHE A 295 12.16 5.27 -0.48
CA PHE A 295 12.01 4.29 0.59
C PHE A 295 13.23 4.26 1.52
N ALA A 296 14.44 4.27 0.96
CA ALA A 296 15.68 4.29 1.76
C ALA A 296 15.76 5.54 2.65
N ALA A 297 15.26 6.69 2.18
CA ALA A 297 15.18 7.89 3.00
C ALA A 297 14.21 7.72 4.19
N ALA A 298 13.09 7.04 4.00
CA ALA A 298 12.15 6.72 5.08
C ALA A 298 12.72 5.70 6.07
N VAL A 299 13.37 4.65 5.58
CA VAL A 299 14.08 3.68 6.43
C VAL A 299 15.17 4.36 7.25
N ALA A 300 15.95 5.27 6.66
CA ALA A 300 16.95 5.99 7.40
C ALA A 300 16.38 6.84 8.54
N GLU A 301 15.27 7.55 8.29
CA GLU A 301 14.57 8.32 9.32
C GLU A 301 14.02 7.44 10.44
N TYR A 302 13.47 6.27 10.09
CA TYR A 302 13.03 5.28 11.07
C TYR A 302 14.20 4.80 11.96
N MET A 303 15.35 4.49 11.36
CA MET A 303 16.54 4.03 12.08
C MET A 303 17.13 5.12 13.00
N GLU A 304 16.96 6.39 12.64
CA GLU A 304 17.38 7.56 13.43
C GLU A 304 16.37 7.96 14.52
N GLY A 305 15.20 7.31 14.59
CA GLY A 305 14.18 7.55 15.61
C GLY A 305 13.10 8.57 15.24
N GLY A 306 12.93 8.89 13.95
CA GLY A 306 11.91 9.84 13.47
C GLY A 306 10.57 9.20 13.13
N TYR A 307 9.87 8.63 14.12
CA TYR A 307 8.54 8.03 13.96
C TYR A 307 7.57 8.40 15.10
#